data_AF-A0A7D4B8W8-F1
#
_entry.id   AF-A0A7D4B8W8-F1
#
_cell.length_a   1.000
_cell.length_b   1.000
_cell.length_c   1.000
_cell.angle_alpha   90.00
_cell.angle_beta   90.00
_cell.angle_gamma   90.00
#
_symmetry.space_group_name_H-M   'P 1'
#
loop_
_entity.id
_entity.type
_entity.pdbx_description
1 polymer ?
#
loop_
_entity_poly.entity_id
_entity_poly.type
_entity_poly.pdbx_seq_one_letter_code
_entity_poly.pdbx_strand_id
1 'polypeptide(L)'
;MSTIYPISPERLQPAGLGPAMAALQRGFAYFGIDFYIVGAVARDIWLTQIYDEPDRRITKDLDLAVFIHDTAEYEALQAWLVAQEGFVLAQSSTFCLLYPQPLAPAT
;
A
#
# COMPACT_ATOMS: atom_id res chain seq x y z
N MET A 1 9.52 2.01 28.37
CA MET A 1 8.83 1.47 27.17
C MET A 1 9.31 2.33 26.01
N SER A 2 10.09 1.76 25.10
CA SER A 2 10.71 2.53 24.01
C SER A 2 9.66 2.76 22.92
N THR A 3 9.23 4.00 22.73
CA THR A 3 8.31 4.41 21.66
C THR A 3 9.10 4.47 20.36
N ILE A 4 9.30 3.31 19.71
CA ILE A 4 10.23 3.21 18.55
C ILE A 4 9.61 3.72 17.24
N TYR A 5 8.31 4.07 17.21
CA TYR A 5 7.70 4.65 16.01
C TYR A 5 7.03 6.00 16.31
N PRO A 6 7.59 7.14 15.86
CA PRO A 6 6.97 8.46 16.04
C PRO A 6 5.74 8.68 15.14
N ILE A 7 5.33 7.69 14.34
CA ILE A 7 4.20 7.77 13.40
C ILE A 7 3.12 6.77 13.83
N SER A 8 1.96 7.28 14.25
CA SER A 8 0.79 6.44 14.48
C SER A 8 0.33 5.78 13.16
N PRO A 9 -0.15 4.52 13.16
CA PRO A 9 -0.61 3.84 11.95
C PRO A 9 -1.65 4.63 11.14
N GLU A 10 -2.50 5.39 11.83
CA GLU A 10 -3.51 6.29 11.26
C GLU A 10 -2.91 7.37 10.34
N ARG A 11 -1.64 7.72 10.54
CA ARG A 11 -0.89 8.72 9.78
C ARG A 11 -0.16 8.13 8.56
N LEU A 12 -0.21 6.81 8.35
CA LEU A 12 0.34 6.12 7.19
C LEU A 12 -0.64 6.17 6.00
N GLN A 13 -1.06 7.36 5.60
CA GLN A 13 -1.89 7.55 4.40
C GLN A 13 -1.06 8.23 3.32
N PRO A 14 -0.57 7.49 2.31
CA PRO A 14 0.14 8.10 1.21
C PRO A 14 -0.80 9.00 0.42
N ALA A 15 -0.34 10.22 0.11
CA ALA A 15 -1.12 11.18 -0.65
C ALA A 15 -1.56 10.58 -1.99
N GLY A 16 -2.86 10.62 -2.28
CA GLY A 16 -3.43 10.09 -3.53
C GLY A 16 -3.56 8.56 -3.63
N LEU A 17 -3.06 7.78 -2.65
CA LEU A 17 -3.12 6.30 -2.66
C LEU A 17 -3.95 5.71 -1.51
N GLY A 18 -4.63 6.54 -0.72
CA GLY A 18 -5.44 6.12 0.43
C GLY A 18 -6.43 4.98 0.13
N PRO A 19 -7.23 5.04 -0.96
CA PRO A 19 -8.14 3.94 -1.31
C PRO A 19 -7.42 2.61 -1.59
N ALA A 20 -6.31 2.65 -2.32
CA ALA A 20 -5.52 1.45 -2.62
C ALA A 20 -4.89 0.87 -1.34
N MET A 21 -4.35 1.72 -0.46
CA MET A 21 -3.82 1.31 0.85
C MET A 21 -4.91 0.66 1.71
N ALA A 22 -6.11 1.24 1.77
CA ALA A 22 -7.22 0.69 2.55
C ALA A 22 -7.66 -0.68 2.03
N ALA A 23 -7.67 -0.88 0.70
CA ALA A 23 -7.97 -2.16 0.08
C ALA A 23 -6.91 -3.22 0.39
N LEU A 24 -5.63 -2.85 0.32
CA LEU A 24 -4.52 -3.71 0.71
C LEU A 24 -4.59 -4.12 2.18
N GLN A 25 -4.87 -3.16 3.08
CA GLN A 25 -5.02 -3.43 4.52
C GLN A 25 -6.15 -4.42 4.82
N ARG A 26 -7.26 -4.39 4.07
CA ARG A 26 -8.34 -5.39 4.22
C ARG A 26 -7.87 -6.78 3.82
N GLY A 27 -7.13 -6.90 2.71
CA GLY A 27 -6.51 -8.17 2.30
C GLY A 27 -5.52 -8.68 3.35
N PHE A 28 -4.59 -7.83 3.79
CA PHE A 28 -3.63 -8.19 4.82
C PHE A 28 -4.29 -8.64 6.13
N ALA A 29 -5.32 -7.92 6.59
CA ALA A 29 -6.09 -8.29 7.77
C ALA A 29 -6.83 -9.62 7.59
N TYR A 30 -7.36 -9.91 6.39
CA TYR A 30 -8.04 -11.17 6.09
C TYR A 30 -7.10 -12.38 6.17
N PHE A 31 -5.87 -12.24 5.70
CA PHE A 31 -4.86 -13.31 5.74
C PHE A 31 -4.00 -13.31 7.01
N GLY A 32 -4.05 -12.26 7.84
CA GLY A 32 -3.17 -12.10 9.00
C GLY A 32 -1.73 -11.79 8.62
N ILE A 33 -1.53 -11.06 7.52
CA ILE A 33 -0.21 -10.73 6.95
C ILE A 33 0.28 -9.39 7.50
N ASP A 34 1.48 -9.42 8.10
CA ASP A 34 2.21 -8.20 8.45
C ASP A 34 2.91 -7.60 7.22
N PHE A 35 3.04 -6.27 7.18
CA PHE A 35 3.68 -5.59 6.06
C PHE A 35 4.48 -4.36 6.49
N TYR A 36 5.41 -3.95 5.63
CA TYR A 36 6.13 -2.69 5.72
C TYR A 36 5.92 -1.87 4.45
N ILE A 37 5.70 -0.56 4.62
CA ILE A 37 5.79 0.39 3.52
C ILE A 37 7.26 0.64 3.24
N VAL A 38 7.66 0.49 1.98
CA VAL A 38 9.04 0.71 1.52
C VAL A 38 9.06 1.70 0.36
N GLY A 39 10.21 1.88 -0.28
CA GLY A 39 10.32 2.70 -1.47
C GLY A 39 10.10 4.20 -1.23
N ALA A 40 9.61 4.89 -2.27
CA ALA A 40 9.46 6.34 -2.26
C ALA A 40 8.47 6.81 -1.19
N VAL A 41 7.31 6.14 -1.10
CA VAL A 41 6.25 6.46 -0.14
C VAL A 41 6.76 6.44 1.30
N ALA A 42 7.57 5.44 1.68
CA ALA A 42 8.13 5.38 3.02
C ALA A 42 8.97 6.62 3.34
N ARG A 43 9.89 7.00 2.43
CA ARG A 43 10.70 8.21 2.58
C ARG A 43 9.83 9.46 2.69
N ASP A 44 8.81 9.56 1.85
CA ASP A 44 7.98 10.76 1.77
C ASP A 44 7.14 10.92 3.06
N ILE A 45 6.64 9.83 3.64
CA ILE A 45 6.05 9.81 4.99
C ILE A 45 7.05 10.33 6.03
N TRP A 46 8.30 9.83 6.04
CA TRP A 46 9.31 10.31 6.98
C TRP A 46 9.59 11.82 6.84
N LEU A 47 9.75 12.31 5.60
CA LEU A 47 10.07 13.72 5.36
C LEU A 47 8.90 14.65 5.71
N THR A 48 7.69 14.31 5.29
CA THR A 48 6.51 15.16 5.49
C THR A 48 5.96 15.09 6.93
N GLN A 49 5.88 13.90 7.52
CA GLN A 49 5.16 13.71 8.79
C GLN A 49 6.03 13.92 10.03
N ILE A 50 7.36 13.80 9.89
CA ILE A 50 8.31 13.96 11.01
C ILE A 50 9.11 15.25 10.88
N TYR A 51 9.54 15.62 9.66
CA TYR A 51 10.39 16.79 9.46
C TYR A 51 9.64 18.01 8.90
N ASP A 52 8.33 17.92 8.67
CA ASP A 52 7.47 18.99 8.11
C ASP A 52 8.02 19.57 6.80
N GLU A 53 8.76 18.76 6.04
CA GLU A 53 9.31 19.16 4.75
C GLU A 53 8.22 19.04 3.66
N PRO A 54 8.08 20.04 2.78
CA PRO A 54 7.07 20.02 1.73
C PRO A 54 7.34 18.88 0.75
N ASP A 55 6.27 18.19 0.37
CA ASP A 55 6.33 17.07 -0.56
C ASP A 55 6.76 17.57 -1.95
N ARG A 56 7.91 17.09 -2.43
CA ARG A 56 8.51 17.52 -3.71
C ARG A 56 8.16 16.58 -4.86
N ARG A 57 7.61 15.39 -4.59
CA ARG A 57 7.44 14.34 -5.61
C ARG A 57 6.19 13.50 -5.35
N ILE A 58 5.19 13.66 -6.21
CA ILE A 58 4.02 12.79 -6.22
C ILE A 58 4.41 11.45 -6.87
N THR A 59 4.68 10.43 -6.05
CA THR A 59 4.75 9.03 -6.51
C THR A 59 3.35 8.50 -6.79
N LYS A 60 3.21 7.68 -7.85
CA LYS A 60 1.92 7.12 -8.29
C LYS A 60 1.78 5.65 -7.89
N ASP A 61 2.80 5.09 -7.28
CA ASP A 61 3.00 3.69 -6.97
C ASP A 61 3.27 3.49 -5.47
N LEU A 62 2.86 2.33 -4.95
CA LEU A 62 3.03 1.96 -3.55
C LEU A 62 3.86 0.68 -3.48
N ASP A 63 5.09 0.78 -2.99
CA ASP A 63 5.95 -0.37 -2.74
C ASP A 63 5.74 -0.90 -1.32
N LEU A 64 5.47 -2.20 -1.19
CA LEU A 64 5.28 -2.88 0.08
C LEU A 64 6.16 -4.13 0.18
N ALA A 65 6.67 -4.41 1.37
CA ALA A 65 7.17 -5.72 1.74
C ALA A 65 6.12 -6.43 2.59
N VAL A 66 5.72 -7.64 2.21
CA VAL A 66 4.74 -8.45 2.95
C VAL A 66 5.44 -9.64 3.58
N PHE A 67 5.05 -10.00 4.80
CA PHE A 67 5.59 -11.15 5.51
C PHE A 67 4.68 -12.36 5.31
N ILE A 68 5.17 -13.31 4.52
CA ILE A 68 4.44 -14.50 4.07
C ILE A 68 5.31 -15.73 4.26
N HIS A 69 4.68 -16.88 4.47
CA HIS A 69 5.36 -18.16 4.70
C HIS A 69 5.92 -18.74 3.40
N ASP A 70 5.11 -18.73 2.34
CA ASP A 70 5.43 -19.31 1.04
C ASP A 70 4.73 -18.56 -0.12
N THR A 71 5.03 -18.99 -1.34
CA THR A 71 4.48 -18.38 -2.55
C THR A 71 2.97 -18.60 -2.70
N ALA A 72 2.41 -19.69 -2.16
CA ALA A 72 0.98 -19.97 -2.30
C ALA A 72 0.14 -18.97 -1.50
N GLU A 73 0.64 -18.52 -0.35
CA GLU A 73 0.02 -17.44 0.43
C GLU A 73 -0.02 -16.12 -0.37
N TYR A 74 1.06 -15.80 -1.07
CA TYR A 74 1.10 -14.64 -1.96
C TYR A 74 0.06 -14.73 -3.09
N GLU A 75 0.01 -15.87 -3.78
CA GLU A 75 -0.93 -16.10 -4.88
C GLU A 75 -2.39 -16.02 -4.39
N ALA A 76 -2.68 -16.56 -3.20
CA ALA A 76 -3.99 -16.47 -2.58
C ALA A 76 -4.38 -15.02 -2.25
N LEU A 77 -3.45 -14.24 -1.70
CA LEU A 77 -3.63 -12.82 -1.46
C LEU A 77 -3.92 -12.05 -2.75
N GLN A 78 -3.15 -12.30 -3.82
CA GLN A 78 -3.38 -11.66 -5.12
C GLN A 78 -4.75 -12.00 -5.70
N ALA A 79 -5.12 -13.27 -5.71
CA ALA A 79 -6.41 -13.72 -6.20
C ALA A 79 -7.57 -13.07 -5.41
N TRP A 80 -7.41 -12.96 -4.09
CA TRP A 80 -8.38 -12.28 -3.23
C TRP A 80 -8.49 -10.78 -3.54
N LEU A 81 -7.37 -10.07 -3.68
CA LEU A 81 -7.35 -8.64 -4.01
C LEU A 81 -7.99 -8.36 -5.39
N VAL A 82 -7.77 -9.24 -6.37
CA VAL A 82 -8.44 -9.15 -7.68
C VAL A 82 -9.95 -9.36 -7.53
N ALA A 83 -10.36 -10.41 -6.82
CA ALA A 83 -11.77 -10.79 -6.71
C ALA A 83 -12.61 -9.86 -5.83
N GLN A 84 -12.05 -9.37 -4.72
CA GLN A 84 -12.79 -8.61 -3.69
C GLN A 84 -12.59 -7.10 -3.81
N GLU A 85 -11.40 -6.67 -4.23
CA GLU A 85 -11.01 -5.25 -4.21
C GLU A 85 -10.81 -4.68 -5.63
N GLY A 86 -11.01 -5.51 -6.67
CA GLY A 86 -10.99 -5.07 -8.07
C GLY A 86 -9.60 -4.74 -8.62
N PHE A 87 -8.53 -5.20 -7.96
CA PHE A 87 -7.17 -5.05 -8.51
C PHE A 87 -7.03 -5.84 -9.82
N VAL A 88 -6.08 -5.42 -10.66
CA VAL A 88 -5.72 -6.11 -11.90
C VAL A 88 -4.25 -6.48 -11.85
N LEU A 89 -3.92 -7.73 -12.20
CA LEU A 89 -2.53 -8.17 -12.34
C LEU A 89 -1.84 -7.43 -13.49
N ALA A 90 -0.66 -6.88 -13.23
CA ALA A 90 0.16 -6.31 -14.28
C ALA A 90 0.79 -7.41 -15.13
N GLN A 91 0.73 -7.28 -16.46
CA GLN A 91 1.35 -8.25 -17.37
C GLN A 91 2.88 -8.24 -17.31
N SER A 92 3.46 -7.14 -16.82
CA SER A 92 4.91 -6.91 -16.77
C SER A 92 5.59 -7.52 -15.54
N SER A 93 4.83 -7.85 -14.48
CA SER A 93 5.39 -8.34 -13.23
C SER A 93 4.36 -9.07 -12.40
N THR A 94 4.71 -10.26 -11.91
CA THR A 94 3.90 -11.03 -10.96
C THR A 94 3.76 -10.34 -9.60
N PHE A 95 4.56 -9.32 -9.31
CA PHE A 95 4.52 -8.61 -8.03
C PHE A 95 3.81 -7.25 -8.09
N CYS A 96 3.30 -6.88 -9.27
CA CYS A 96 2.65 -5.60 -9.50
C CYS A 96 1.14 -5.79 -9.70
N LEU A 97 0.37 -5.05 -8.92
CA LEU A 97 -1.08 -4.96 -9.04
C LEU A 97 -1.46 -3.52 -9.39
N LEU A 98 -2.43 -3.37 -10.29
CA LEU A 98 -3.01 -2.09 -10.68
C LEU A 98 -4.32 -1.90 -9.92
N TYR A 99 -4.42 -0.81 -9.18
CA TYR A 99 -5.67 -0.43 -8.52
C TYR A 99 -6.48 0.48 -9.44
N PRO A 100 -7.76 0.14 -9.74
CA PRO A 100 -8.59 1.00 -10.56
C PRO A 100 -8.86 2.30 -9.81
N GLN A 101 -8.38 3.41 -10.35
CA GLN A 101 -8.84 4.71 -9.88
C GLN A 101 -10.34 4.81 -10.18
N PRO A 102 -11.20 5.22 -9.23
CA PRO A 102 -12.58 5.53 -9.56
C PRO A 102 -12.57 6.52 -10.73
N LEU A 103 -13.30 6.22 -11.81
CA LEU A 103 -13.53 7.24 -12.83
C LEU A 103 -14.09 8.46 -12.10
N ALA A 104 -13.44 9.61 -12.25
CA ALA A 104 -14.05 10.87 -11.83
C ALA A 104 -15.45 10.92 -12.46
N PRO A 105 -16.50 11.29 -11.70
CA PRO A 105 -17.83 11.40 -12.27
C PRO A 105 -17.75 12.31 -13.51
N ALA A 106 -18.30 11.85 -14.63
CA ALA A 106 -18.35 12.63 -15.85
C ALA A 106 -19.07 13.95 -15.55
N THR A 107 -18.37 15.06 -15.75
CA THR A 107 -18.86 16.43 -15.56
C THR A 107 -20.04 16.74 -16.47
#